data_AF-A0A0S4V3A3-F1
#
_entry.id   AF-A0A0S4V3A3-F1
#
_cell.length_a   1.000
_cell.length_b   1.000
_cell.length_c   1.000
_cell.angle_alpha   90.00
_cell.angle_beta   90.00
_cell.angle_gamma   90.00
#
_symmetry.space_group_name_H-M   'P 1'
#
loop_
_entity.id
_entity.type
_entity.pdbx_description
1 polymer ?
#
loop_
_entity_poly.entity_id
_entity_poly.type
_entity_poly.pdbx_seq_one_letter_code
_entity_poly.pdbx_strand_id
1 'polypeptide(L)'
;MLESLAGLAAERGPLGIIGAALWPSPARPRVLVVTAKPEDWAQAMASRAEALARDAGYRPETRPFQPHITLARLGGASASPACVAALETAAHALHGAAMRFDSLSLFASRTPPDGPWFERLATVRLSGG
;
A
#
# COMPACT_ATOMS: atom_id res chain seq x y z
N MET A 1 12.33 -11.36 -13.04
CA MET A 1 11.39 -10.21 -12.91
C MET A 1 11.40 -9.65 -11.49
N LEU A 2 11.02 -10.44 -10.48
CA LEU A 2 11.06 -10.01 -9.07
C LEU A 2 12.46 -9.69 -8.54
N GLU A 3 13.51 -10.37 -9.02
CA GLU A 3 14.89 -10.05 -8.60
C GLU A 3 15.33 -8.64 -9.05
N SER A 4 14.88 -8.19 -10.23
CA SER A 4 15.14 -6.82 -10.70
C SER A 4 14.48 -5.78 -9.81
N LEU A 5 13.31 -6.07 -9.24
CA LEU A 5 12.65 -5.20 -8.27
C LEU A 5 13.33 -5.28 -6.90
N ALA A 6 13.76 -6.46 -6.48
CA ALA A 6 14.47 -6.66 -5.23
C ALA A 6 15.81 -5.90 -5.19
N GLY A 7 16.52 -5.83 -6.32
CA GLY A 7 17.74 -5.03 -6.46
C GLY A 7 17.53 -3.54 -6.17
N LEU A 8 16.39 -2.96 -6.60
CA LEU A 8 16.04 -1.56 -6.30
C LEU A 8 15.72 -1.33 -4.81
N ALA A 9 15.35 -2.39 -4.09
CA ALA A 9 15.02 -2.35 -2.68
C ALA A 9 16.22 -2.69 -1.78
N ALA A 10 17.39 -3.03 -2.33
CA ALA A 10 18.55 -3.44 -1.55
C ALA A 10 19.00 -2.36 -0.55
N GLU A 11 18.88 -1.08 -0.92
CA GLU A 11 19.25 0.09 -0.10
C GLU A 11 18.04 0.82 0.50
N ARG A 12 16.93 0.10 0.74
CA ARG A 12 15.70 0.68 1.31
C ARG A 12 15.89 1.13 2.76
N GLY A 13 15.36 2.30 3.08
CA GLY A 13 15.14 2.75 4.46
C GLY A 13 13.81 2.23 5.04
N PRO A 14 13.56 2.42 6.34
CA PRO A 14 12.22 2.21 6.89
C PRO A 14 11.22 3.17 6.24
N LEU A 15 9.99 2.71 6.02
CA LEU A 15 8.92 3.54 5.46
C LEU A 15 8.14 4.17 6.62
N GLY A 16 8.31 5.47 6.82
CA GLY A 16 7.64 6.20 7.90
C GLY A 16 6.12 6.22 7.72
N ILE A 17 5.38 5.88 8.76
CA ILE A 17 3.93 6.08 8.81
C ILE A 17 3.66 7.57 9.02
N ILE A 18 2.79 8.14 8.19
CA ILE A 18 2.47 9.58 8.22
C ILE A 18 1.02 9.84 8.66
N GLY A 19 0.20 8.80 8.81
CA GLY A 19 -1.12 8.92 9.39
C GLY A 19 -2.10 7.87 8.90
N ALA A 20 -3.38 8.22 8.98
CA ALA A 20 -4.48 7.42 8.49
C ALA A 20 -5.53 8.33 7.82
N ALA A 21 -6.25 7.81 6.84
CA ALA A 21 -7.15 8.60 6.01
C ALA A 21 -8.42 7.84 5.61
N LEU A 22 -9.47 8.62 5.36
CA LEU A 22 -10.71 8.18 4.73
C LEU A 22 -10.74 8.66 3.28
N TRP A 23 -10.67 7.73 2.33
CA TRP A 23 -10.65 8.07 0.91
C TRP A 23 -11.97 7.73 0.20
N PRO A 24 -12.41 8.54 -0.79
CA PRO A 24 -11.72 9.76 -1.26
C PRO A 24 -11.92 10.96 -0.32
N SER A 25 -12.96 10.96 0.50
CA SER A 25 -13.19 11.97 1.53
C SER A 25 -14.07 11.42 2.67
N PRO A 26 -14.03 12.03 3.88
CA PRO A 26 -14.90 11.66 5.00
C PRO A 26 -16.40 11.80 4.73
N ALA A 27 -16.80 12.65 3.77
CA ALA A 27 -18.20 12.83 3.41
C ALA A 27 -18.79 11.60 2.68
N ARG A 28 -17.95 10.83 1.98
CA ARG A 28 -18.39 9.62 1.29
C ARG A 28 -17.25 8.59 1.17
N PRO A 29 -16.72 8.08 2.30
CA PRO A 29 -15.53 7.24 2.31
C PRO A 29 -15.82 5.84 1.77
N ARG A 30 -14.84 5.26 1.08
CA ARG A 30 -14.85 3.88 0.58
C ARG A 30 -13.80 3.01 1.24
N VAL A 31 -12.71 3.60 1.70
CA VAL A 31 -11.64 2.89 2.38
C VAL A 31 -11.13 3.71 3.55
N LEU A 32 -10.80 3.00 4.62
CA LEU A 32 -9.93 3.48 5.69
C LEU A 32 -8.54 2.92 5.42
N VAL A 33 -7.54 3.80 5.42
CA VAL A 33 -6.16 3.43 5.13
C VAL A 33 -5.22 3.97 6.20
N VAL A 34 -4.11 3.28 6.43
CA VAL A 34 -2.89 3.85 7.01
C VAL A 34 -1.99 4.29 5.85
N THR A 35 -1.48 5.52 5.91
CA THR A 35 -0.63 6.11 4.88
C THR A 35 0.82 6.14 5.33
N ALA A 36 1.72 5.97 4.37
CA ALA A 36 3.15 6.04 4.62
C ALA A 36 3.80 7.12 3.74
N LYS A 37 5.01 7.52 4.12
CA LYS A 37 5.80 8.51 3.39
C LYS A 37 6.16 7.96 2.00
N PRO A 38 6.01 8.74 0.93
CA PRO A 38 6.45 8.35 -0.41
C PRO A 38 7.97 8.49 -0.55
N GLU A 39 8.72 7.57 0.05
CA GLU A 39 10.19 7.53 -0.04
C GLU A 39 10.67 7.20 -1.47
N ASP A 40 11.70 7.89 -1.96
CA ASP A 40 12.18 7.74 -3.35
C ASP A 40 12.38 6.28 -3.80
N TRP A 41 12.89 5.41 -2.92
CA TRP A 41 13.06 4.00 -3.20
C TRP A 41 11.73 3.27 -3.46
N ALA A 42 10.68 3.59 -2.70
CA ALA A 42 9.35 2.98 -2.85
C ALA A 42 8.68 3.45 -4.14
N GLN A 43 8.86 4.73 -4.49
CA GLN A 43 8.40 5.34 -5.73
C GLN A 43 9.11 4.72 -6.96
N ALA A 44 10.42 4.51 -6.87
CA ALA A 44 11.20 3.84 -7.90
C ALA A 44 10.76 2.38 -8.08
N MET A 45 10.53 1.65 -6.98
CA MET A 45 9.99 0.30 -7.02
C MET A 45 8.61 0.23 -7.67
N ALA A 46 7.68 1.11 -7.29
CA ALA A 46 6.35 1.16 -7.86
C ALA A 46 6.39 1.46 -9.37
N SER A 47 7.24 2.41 -9.78
CA SER A 47 7.43 2.76 -11.19
C SER A 47 8.02 1.60 -12.00
N ARG A 48 8.99 0.86 -11.43
CA ARG A 48 9.55 -0.32 -12.10
C ARG A 48 8.53 -1.47 -12.18
N ALA A 49 7.74 -1.67 -11.13
CA ALA A 49 6.68 -2.69 -11.12
C ALA A 49 5.62 -2.38 -12.18
N GLU A 50 5.22 -1.11 -12.31
CA GLU A 50 4.30 -0.65 -13.34
C GLU A 50 4.86 -0.86 -14.76
N ALA A 51 6.15 -0.55 -15.00
CA ALA A 51 6.78 -0.83 -16.28
C ALA A 51 6.76 -2.33 -16.62
N LEU A 52 7.08 -3.19 -15.66
CA LEU A 52 7.03 -4.66 -15.85
C LEU A 52 5.61 -5.16 -16.12
N ALA A 53 4.60 -4.60 -15.46
CA ALA A 53 3.21 -4.95 -15.69
C ALA A 53 2.76 -4.55 -17.11
N ARG A 54 3.13 -3.35 -17.58
CA ARG A 54 2.84 -2.92 -18.95
C ARG A 54 3.53 -3.79 -19.99
N ASP A 55 4.80 -4.12 -19.78
CA ASP A 55 5.55 -5.03 -20.68
C ASP A 55 4.91 -6.43 -20.74
N ALA A 56 4.25 -6.86 -19.66
CA ALA A 56 3.49 -8.10 -19.61
C ALA A 56 2.06 -7.98 -20.18
N GLY A 57 1.67 -6.83 -20.73
CA GLY A 57 0.38 -6.61 -21.39
C GLY A 57 -0.76 -6.11 -20.49
N TYR A 58 -0.48 -5.75 -19.23
CA TYR A 58 -1.49 -5.15 -18.35
C TYR A 58 -1.77 -3.69 -18.70
N ARG A 59 -3.00 -3.24 -18.43
CA ARG A 59 -3.38 -1.83 -18.58
C ARG A 59 -2.61 -0.96 -17.57
N PRO A 60 -2.19 0.25 -17.98
CA PRO A 60 -1.44 1.13 -17.09
C PRO A 60 -2.29 1.62 -15.91
N GLU A 61 -1.69 1.67 -14.73
CA GLU A 61 -2.23 2.41 -13.59
C GLU A 61 -1.91 3.90 -13.75
N THR A 62 -2.95 4.74 -13.78
CA THR A 62 -2.80 6.19 -14.03
C THR A 62 -2.82 7.02 -12.75
N ARG A 63 -3.20 6.43 -11.63
CA ARG A 63 -3.20 7.12 -10.33
C ARG A 63 -1.78 7.20 -9.77
N PRO A 64 -1.41 8.32 -9.13
CA PRO A 64 -0.12 8.44 -8.48
C PRO A 64 0.02 7.39 -7.38
N PHE A 65 1.19 6.77 -7.30
CA PHE A 65 1.49 5.81 -6.25
C PHE A 65 1.53 6.51 -4.89
N GLN A 66 0.59 6.11 -4.02
CA GLN A 66 0.50 6.55 -2.63
C GLN A 66 0.66 5.30 -1.76
N PRO A 67 1.80 5.10 -1.07
CA PRO A 67 2.00 3.90 -0.26
C PRO A 67 1.02 3.88 0.92
N HIS A 68 0.24 2.81 1.03
CA HIS A 68 -0.80 2.68 2.03
C HIS A 68 -1.12 1.22 2.34
N ILE A 69 -1.74 0.99 3.49
CA ILE A 69 -2.37 -0.28 3.86
C ILE A 69 -3.87 0.00 4.00
N THR A 70 -4.69 -0.71 3.21
CA THR A 70 -6.15 -0.68 3.41
C THR A 70 -6.50 -1.48 4.65
N LEU A 71 -7.07 -0.82 5.67
CA LEU A 71 -7.53 -1.46 6.90
C LEU A 71 -8.96 -1.95 6.80
N ALA A 72 -9.82 -1.15 6.15
CA ALA A 72 -11.23 -1.49 5.98
C ALA A 72 -11.79 -0.92 4.69
N ARG A 73 -12.77 -1.64 4.11
CA ARG A 73 -13.65 -1.13 3.06
C ARG A 73 -14.97 -0.70 3.69
N LEU A 74 -15.46 0.47 3.31
CA LEU A 74 -16.59 1.13 3.93
C LEU A 74 -17.76 1.23 2.94
N GLY A 75 -18.98 1.16 3.46
CA GLY A 75 -20.22 1.16 2.67
C GLY A 75 -20.61 2.50 2.03
N GLY A 76 -19.79 3.55 2.14
CA GLY A 76 -20.05 4.84 1.48
C GLY A 76 -20.94 5.82 2.24
N ALA A 77 -21.40 5.50 3.44
CA ALA A 77 -22.06 6.46 4.33
C ALA A 77 -21.06 7.50 4.86
N SER A 78 -21.51 8.74 5.08
CA SER A 78 -20.66 9.79 5.65
C SER A 78 -20.08 9.35 6.99
N ALA A 79 -18.80 9.63 7.22
CA ALA A 79 -18.22 9.50 8.54
C ALA A 79 -18.83 10.55 9.47
N SER A 80 -19.16 10.14 10.70
CA SER A 80 -19.59 11.07 11.74
C SER A 80 -18.39 11.90 12.23
N PRO A 81 -18.61 13.10 12.80
CA PRO A 81 -17.54 13.88 13.43
C PRO A 81 -16.75 13.09 14.48
N ALA A 82 -17.42 12.25 15.27
CA ALA A 82 -16.77 11.38 16.25
C ALA A 82 -15.85 10.34 15.60
N CYS A 83 -16.24 9.76 14.46
CA CYS A 83 -15.38 8.86 13.69
C CYS A 83 -14.14 9.57 13.15
N VAL A 84 -14.29 10.81 12.67
CA VAL A 84 -13.16 11.61 12.17
C VAL A 84 -12.18 11.93 13.30
N ALA A 85 -12.68 12.38 14.46
CA ALA A 85 -11.84 12.67 15.62
C ALA A 85 -11.11 11.42 16.16
N ALA A 86 -11.79 10.27 16.18
CA ALA A 86 -11.17 9.00 16.56
C ALA A 86 -10.05 8.60 15.59
N LEU A 87 -10.24 8.82 14.28
CA LEU A 87 -9.22 8.57 13.27
C LEU A 87 -8.02 9.51 13.43
N GLU A 88 -8.24 10.79 13.69
CA GLU A 88 -7.17 11.77 13.94
C GLU A 88 -6.35 11.38 15.17
N THR A 89 -7.01 10.94 16.25
CA THR A 89 -6.36 10.43 17.46
C THR A 89 -5.51 9.19 17.15
N ALA A 90 -6.05 8.24 16.39
CA ALA A 90 -5.32 7.03 15.99
C ALA A 90 -4.13 7.36 15.08
N ALA A 91 -4.29 8.31 14.14
CA ALA A 91 -3.21 8.77 13.28
C ALA A 91 -2.08 9.42 14.10
N HIS A 92 -2.42 10.23 15.09
CA HIS A 92 -1.43 10.81 16.00
C HIS A 92 -0.68 9.74 16.80
N ALA A 93 -1.36 8.69 17.27
CA ALA A 93 -0.72 7.59 17.98
C ALA A 93 0.28 6.80 17.11
N LEU A 94 0.15 6.88 15.79
CA LEU A 94 1.07 6.26 14.82
C LEU A 94 2.23 7.19 14.41
N HIS A 95 2.28 8.44 14.89
CA HIS A 95 3.37 9.35 14.54
C HIS A 95 4.73 8.79 14.98
N GLY A 96 5.71 8.85 14.06
CA GLY A 96 7.05 8.32 14.29
C GLY A 96 7.17 6.80 14.13
N ALA A 97 6.05 6.08 13.96
CA ALA A 97 6.10 4.66 13.60
C ALA A 97 6.67 4.49 12.18
N ALA A 98 7.36 3.38 11.94
CA ALA A 98 7.88 3.05 10.63
C ALA A 98 7.83 1.55 10.37
N MET A 99 7.63 1.19 9.10
CA MET A 99 7.59 -0.19 8.64
C MET A 99 8.93 -0.57 8.03
N ARG A 100 9.42 -1.77 8.39
CA ARG A 100 10.59 -2.39 7.78
C ARG A 100 10.12 -3.54 6.89
N PHE A 101 10.74 -3.69 5.73
CA PHE A 101 10.39 -4.73 4.76
C PHE A 101 11.56 -5.70 4.61
N ASP A 102 11.29 -6.99 4.78
CA ASP A 102 12.27 -8.07 4.66
C ASP A 102 12.14 -8.85 3.34
N SER A 103 11.07 -8.59 2.59
CA SER A 103 10.70 -9.35 1.43
C SER A 103 9.78 -8.57 0.50
N LEU A 104 9.86 -8.92 -0.78
CA LEU A 104 8.93 -8.50 -1.82
C LEU A 104 8.22 -9.74 -2.36
N SER A 105 6.90 -9.69 -2.45
CA SER A 105 6.09 -10.81 -2.92
C SER A 105 5.19 -10.42 -4.08
N LEU A 106 5.04 -11.33 -5.05
CA LEU A 106 4.04 -11.23 -6.10
C LEU A 106 2.82 -12.07 -5.71
N PHE A 107 1.64 -11.48 -5.85
CA PHE A 107 0.37 -12.15 -5.55
C PHE A 107 -0.52 -12.24 -6.79
N ALA A 108 -1.27 -13.34 -6.91
CA ALA A 108 -2.45 -13.43 -7.75
C ALA A 108 -3.70 -13.27 -6.87
N SER A 109 -4.56 -12.32 -7.23
CA SER A 109 -5.90 -12.21 -6.64
C SER A 109 -6.83 -13.15 -7.39
N ARG A 110 -7.54 -14.01 -6.66
CA ARG A 110 -8.60 -14.87 -7.19
C ARG A 110 -9.90 -14.53 -6.50
N THR A 111 -10.99 -14.41 -7.27
CA THR A 111 -12.29 -13.97 -6.75
C THR A 111 -13.37 -15.00 -7.03
N PRO A 112 -13.34 -16.17 -6.37
CA PRO A 112 -14.45 -17.11 -6.39
C PRO A 112 -15.71 -16.52 -5.71
N PRO A 113 -16.89 -17.16 -5.87
CA PRO A 113 -18.14 -16.72 -5.24
C PRO A 113 -18.04 -16.50 -3.72
N ASP A 114 -17.23 -17.30 -3.03
CA ASP A 114 -17.07 -17.26 -1.57
C ASP A 114 -16.17 -16.11 -1.07
N GLY A 115 -15.64 -15.29 -2.00
CA GLY A 115 -14.87 -14.10 -1.70
C GLY A 115 -13.42 -14.15 -2.22
N PRO A 116 -12.73 -13.00 -2.20
CA PRO A 116 -11.37 -12.91 -2.74
C PRO A 116 -10.37 -13.65 -1.84
N TRP A 117 -9.44 -14.35 -2.46
CA TRP A 117 -8.25 -14.86 -1.80
C TRP A 117 -6.99 -14.53 -2.62
N PHE A 118 -5.87 -14.48 -1.91
CA PHE A 118 -4.59 -14.08 -2.49
C PHE A 118 -3.64 -15.28 -2.48
N GLU A 119 -3.18 -15.66 -3.66
CA GLU A 119 -2.13 -16.66 -3.83
C GLU A 119 -0.78 -15.96 -3.93
N ARG A 120 0.16 -16.31 -3.06
CA ARG A 120 1.53 -15.80 -3.17
C ARG A 120 2.30 -16.63 -4.20
N LEU A 121 2.55 -16.05 -5.37
CA LEU A 121 3.19 -16.74 -6.48
C LEU A 121 4.71 -16.85 -6.33
N ALA A 122 5.33 -15.82 -5.75
CA ALA A 122 6.77 -15.78 -5.53
C ALA A 122 7.12 -14.76 -4.45
N THR A 123 8.25 -14.98 -3.78
CA THR A 123 8.82 -14.08 -2.79
C THR A 123 10.33 -13.99 -2.98
N VAL A 124 10.86 -12.78 -2.97
CA VAL A 124 12.29 -12.51 -2.89
C VAL A 124 12.59 -11.86 -1.55
N ARG A 125 13.58 -12.41 -0.83
CA ARG A 125 14.10 -11.77 0.39
C ARG A 125 14.88 -10.53 -0.01
N LEU A 126 14.61 -9.43 0.69
CA LEU A 126 15.36 -8.21 0.52
C LEU A 126 16.54 -8.29 1.48
N SER A 127 17.75 -8.46 0.95
CA SER A 127 18.97 -8.48 1.76
C SER A 127 19.22 -7.10 2.38
N GLY A 128 19.77 -7.08 3.60
CA GLY A 128 20.11 -5.86 4.33
C GLY A 128 18.95 -5.31 5.15
N GLY A 129 19.04 -5.42 6.47
CA GLY A 129 18.14 -4.83 7.45
C GLY A 129 18.89 -4.69 8.77
#